data_AF-A0A2V6CKD6-F1
#
_entry.id   AF-A0A2V6CKD6-F1
#
_cell.length_a   1.000
_cell.length_b   1.000
_cell.length_c   1.000
_cell.angle_alpha   90.00
_cell.angle_beta   90.00
_cell.angle_gamma   90.00
#
_symmetry.space_group_name_H-M   'P 1'
#
loop_
_entity.id
_entity.type
_entity.pdbx_description
1 polymer ?
#
loop_
_entity_poly.entity_id
_entity_poly.type
_entity_poly.pdbx_seq_one_letter_code
_entity_poly.pdbx_strand_id
1 'polypeptide(L)'
;MRSGCSFVRQPMPQPAQKFIWLFCLAFMGFLAGRAEDAQKVTFHVQLIRGADSDKPDDPSWKAIGPKLNKNLRTVFRWTNYWEVKRESATLAKGKVAKLRLTPERTVEIKLLDPPNTQIRLFHNGGLTRCSHQPIRQHMTILGGDSKSGDPWFVVVRRDKPLDAD
;
A
#
# COMPACT_ATOMS: atom_id res chain seq x y z
N MET A 1 14.44 -91.38 22.01
CA MET A 1 14.43 -90.44 20.86
C MET A 1 13.91 -89.09 21.35
N ARG A 2 14.68 -88.02 21.05
CA ARG A 2 14.34 -86.58 20.96
C ARG A 2 13.93 -85.85 22.26
N SER A 3 14.80 -84.98 22.78
CA SER A 3 14.88 -83.52 22.53
C SER A 3 13.78 -82.78 23.32
N GLY A 4 14.03 -81.93 24.33
CA GLY A 4 15.06 -80.92 24.49
C GLY A 4 14.45 -79.55 24.17
N CYS A 5 14.30 -78.66 25.17
CA CYS A 5 14.49 -77.20 25.03
C CYS A 5 14.26 -76.49 26.37
N SER A 6 15.35 -75.90 26.88
CA SER A 6 15.41 -74.98 28.01
C SER A 6 14.78 -73.64 27.64
N PHE A 7 13.90 -73.08 28.48
CA PHE A 7 13.38 -71.73 28.31
C PHE A 7 14.22 -70.76 29.14
N VAL A 8 15.08 -70.01 28.46
CA VAL A 8 15.95 -68.96 29.00
C VAL A 8 15.11 -67.69 29.24
N ARG A 9 15.13 -67.18 30.47
CA ARG A 9 14.56 -65.87 30.83
C ARG A 9 15.53 -64.79 30.36
N GLN A 10 15.20 -64.05 29.29
CA GLN A 10 15.95 -62.86 28.91
C GLN A 10 15.50 -61.65 29.75
N PRO A 11 16.41 -60.86 30.34
CA PRO A 11 16.09 -59.54 30.84
C PRO A 11 15.96 -58.56 29.66
N MET A 12 14.87 -57.79 29.62
CA MET A 12 14.76 -56.66 28.70
C MET A 12 15.84 -55.61 29.02
N PRO A 13 16.65 -55.18 28.04
CA PRO A 13 17.46 -54.00 28.20
C PRO A 13 16.55 -52.77 28.12
N GLN A 14 16.53 -51.94 29.16
CA GLN A 14 15.95 -50.60 29.08
C GLN A 14 16.82 -49.73 28.17
N PRO A 15 16.34 -49.26 27.01
CA PRO A 15 17.06 -48.26 26.26
C PRO A 15 16.65 -46.88 26.77
N ALA A 16 17.56 -46.29 27.52
CA ALA A 16 17.96 -44.89 27.35
C ALA A 16 16.84 -43.83 27.35
N GLN A 17 16.19 -43.64 28.50
CA GLN A 17 15.37 -42.46 28.84
C GLN A 17 16.11 -41.12 28.64
N LYS A 18 17.45 -41.13 28.61
CA LYS A 18 18.29 -39.93 28.44
C LYS A 18 18.52 -39.52 26.97
N PHE A 19 18.31 -40.42 26.00
CA PHE A 19 18.50 -40.10 24.57
C PHE A 19 17.27 -39.42 23.94
N ILE A 20 16.09 -39.60 24.53
CA ILE A 20 14.84 -38.99 24.06
C ILE A 20 14.80 -37.49 24.38
N TRP A 21 15.44 -37.06 25.48
CA TRP A 21 15.46 -35.65 25.88
C TRP A 21 16.32 -34.76 24.96
N LEU A 22 17.38 -35.32 24.38
CA LEU A 22 18.26 -34.60 23.44
C LEU A 22 17.65 -34.43 22.05
N PHE A 23 16.68 -35.29 21.67
CA PHE A 23 15.99 -35.17 20.39
C PHE A 23 14.85 -34.13 20.43
N CYS A 24 14.18 -33.96 21.58
CA CYS A 24 13.12 -32.94 21.74
C CYS A 24 13.66 -31.50 21.74
N LEU A 25 14.88 -31.27 22.25
CA LEU A 25 15.51 -29.94 22.26
C LEU A 25 16.08 -29.52 20.89
N ALA A 26 16.42 -30.47 20.01
CA ALA A 26 16.94 -30.16 18.67
C ALA A 26 15.83 -29.81 17.66
N PHE A 27 14.56 -30.18 17.92
CA PHE A 27 13.45 -29.92 17.00
C PHE A 27 12.70 -28.60 17.30
N MET A 28 12.99 -27.94 18.42
CA MET A 28 12.23 -26.75 18.88
C MET A 28 12.83 -25.42 18.42
N GLY A 29 13.89 -25.43 17.61
CA GLY A 29 14.59 -24.22 17.16
C GLY A 29 14.26 -23.73 15.74
N PHE A 30 13.47 -24.47 14.95
CA PHE A 30 13.29 -24.18 13.51
C PHE A 30 11.93 -23.54 13.17
N LEU A 31 11.40 -22.72 14.07
CA LEU A 31 10.30 -21.79 13.78
C LEU A 31 10.79 -20.35 13.98
N ALA A 32 11.98 -20.02 13.47
CA ALA A 32 12.29 -18.65 13.12
C ALA A 32 11.41 -18.30 11.91
N GLY A 33 10.20 -17.80 12.18
CA GLY A 33 9.31 -17.29 11.16
C GLY A 33 10.09 -16.34 10.27
N ARG A 34 10.23 -16.68 8.99
CA ARG A 34 10.66 -15.72 7.98
C ARG A 34 9.65 -14.58 8.05
N ALA A 35 10.05 -13.46 8.62
CA ALA A 35 9.41 -12.20 8.30
C ALA A 35 9.59 -12.06 6.78
N GLU A 36 8.53 -12.33 6.01
CA GLU A 36 8.48 -11.89 4.62
C GLU A 36 8.77 -10.39 4.67
N ASP A 37 9.86 -9.96 4.03
CA ASP A 37 10.13 -8.56 3.82
C ASP A 37 9.01 -8.03 2.92
N ALA A 38 7.94 -7.58 3.56
CA ALA A 38 6.71 -7.24 2.87
C ALA A 38 7.03 -6.07 1.94
N GLN A 39 6.99 -6.31 0.63
CA GLN A 39 7.30 -5.31 -0.38
C GLN A 39 6.54 -4.01 -0.07
N LYS A 40 7.29 -2.96 0.26
CA LYS A 40 6.77 -1.64 0.61
C LYS A 40 6.65 -0.81 -0.66
N VAL A 41 5.52 -0.13 -0.81
CA VAL A 41 5.25 0.76 -1.94
C VAL A 41 4.92 2.14 -1.41
N THR A 42 5.65 3.14 -1.90
CA THR A 42 5.41 4.54 -1.59
C THR A 42 4.40 5.12 -2.56
N PHE A 43 3.38 5.77 -2.01
CA PHE A 43 2.39 6.55 -2.75
C PHE A 43 2.55 8.03 -2.40
N HIS A 44 2.55 8.88 -3.41
CA HIS A 44 2.47 10.32 -3.29
C HIS A 44 1.06 10.77 -3.65
N VAL A 45 0.47 11.61 -2.81
CA VAL A 45 -0.89 12.13 -2.98
C VAL A 45 -0.84 13.64 -3.09
N GLN A 46 -1.38 14.19 -4.17
CA GLN A 46 -1.42 15.62 -4.44
C GLN A 46 -2.88 16.07 -4.51
N LEU A 47 -3.25 17.10 -3.74
CA LEU A 47 -4.49 17.85 -3.95
C LEU A 47 -4.20 19.00 -4.91
N ILE A 48 -4.95 19.05 -6.01
CA ILE A 48 -4.74 20.00 -7.09
C ILE A 48 -6.02 20.77 -7.36
N ARG A 49 -5.85 22.05 -7.63
CA ARG A 49 -6.90 22.97 -8.06
C ARG A 49 -6.67 23.38 -9.51
N GLY A 50 -7.64 23.14 -10.38
CA GLY A 50 -7.69 23.73 -11.72
C GLY A 50 -8.25 25.16 -11.67
N ALA A 51 -7.66 26.07 -12.42
CA ALA A 51 -8.12 27.45 -12.55
C ALA A 51 -7.76 28.01 -13.94
N ASP A 52 -8.55 28.97 -14.42
CA ASP A 52 -8.26 29.68 -15.67
C ASP A 52 -7.44 30.96 -15.42
N SER A 53 -7.17 31.30 -14.16
CA SER A 53 -6.34 32.43 -13.73
C SER A 53 -4.85 32.12 -13.86
N ASP A 54 -4.06 33.15 -14.18
CA ASP A 54 -2.59 33.06 -14.26
C ASP A 54 -1.91 32.95 -12.89
N LYS A 55 -2.64 33.26 -11.82
CA LYS A 55 -2.17 33.20 -10.43
C LYS A 55 -3.05 32.26 -9.61
N PRO A 56 -2.49 31.59 -8.59
CA PRO A 56 -3.29 30.78 -7.68
C PRO A 56 -4.19 31.68 -6.82
N ASP A 57 -5.32 31.12 -6.38
CA ASP A 57 -6.24 31.81 -5.46
C ASP A 57 -5.57 32.07 -4.09
N ASP A 58 -4.66 31.18 -3.70
CA ASP A 58 -3.85 31.27 -2.49
C ASP A 58 -2.35 31.27 -2.88
N PRO A 59 -1.57 32.28 -2.44
CA PRO A 59 -0.15 32.40 -2.79
C PRO A 59 0.72 31.26 -2.24
N SER A 60 0.24 30.47 -1.29
CA SER A 60 0.95 29.29 -0.79
C SER A 60 0.91 28.09 -1.75
N TRP A 61 -0.01 28.11 -2.73
CA TRP A 61 -0.14 27.02 -3.69
C TRP A 61 0.96 27.08 -4.74
N LYS A 62 1.45 25.91 -5.12
CA LYS A 62 2.59 25.78 -6.04
C LYS A 62 2.13 25.31 -7.40
N ALA A 63 2.79 25.74 -8.46
CA ALA A 63 2.57 25.15 -9.78
C ALA A 63 2.94 23.65 -9.74
N ILE A 64 2.15 22.83 -10.44
CA ILE A 64 2.44 21.40 -10.55
C ILE A 64 3.55 21.13 -11.58
N GLY A 65 4.31 20.05 -11.39
CA GLY A 65 5.35 19.66 -12.33
C GLY A 65 4.81 19.38 -13.75
N PRO A 66 5.66 19.54 -14.79
CA PRO A 66 5.25 19.58 -16.20
C PRO A 66 4.57 18.30 -16.68
N LYS A 67 5.04 17.13 -16.22
CA LYS A 67 4.43 15.83 -16.55
C LYS A 67 2.97 15.74 -16.13
N LEU A 68 2.65 16.21 -14.92
CA LEU A 68 1.29 16.17 -14.40
C LEU A 68 0.43 17.25 -15.07
N ASN A 69 0.99 18.43 -15.30
CA ASN A 69 0.32 19.53 -16.01
C ASN A 69 -0.14 19.10 -17.40
N LYS A 70 0.74 18.44 -18.17
CA LYS A 70 0.40 17.93 -19.50
C LYS A 70 -0.75 16.92 -19.45
N ASN A 71 -0.72 15.99 -18.50
CA ASN A 71 -1.78 14.99 -18.36
C ASN A 71 -3.12 15.61 -18.01
N LEU A 72 -3.15 16.58 -17.09
CA LEU A 72 -4.39 17.26 -16.69
C LEU A 72 -4.95 18.12 -17.82
N ARG A 73 -4.13 18.95 -18.48
CA ARG A 73 -4.55 19.78 -19.64
C ARG A 73 -5.10 18.96 -20.82
N THR A 74 -4.65 17.71 -20.97
CA THR A 74 -5.14 16.84 -22.06
C THR A 74 -6.58 16.37 -21.82
N VAL A 75 -6.98 16.22 -20.56
CA VAL A 75 -8.26 15.61 -20.17
C VAL A 75 -9.27 16.65 -19.69
N PHE A 76 -8.80 17.74 -19.11
CA PHE A 76 -9.61 18.71 -18.38
C PHE A 76 -9.42 20.14 -18.91
N ARG A 77 -10.46 20.97 -18.73
CA ARG A 77 -10.59 22.27 -19.42
C ARG A 77 -9.70 23.41 -18.90
N TRP A 78 -9.17 23.29 -17.69
CA TRP A 78 -8.52 24.42 -17.03
C TRP A 78 -7.15 24.73 -17.62
N THR A 79 -6.84 26.01 -17.70
CA THR A 79 -5.53 26.47 -18.18
C THR A 79 -4.43 26.17 -17.18
N ASN A 80 -4.61 26.48 -15.90
CA ASN A 80 -3.58 26.37 -14.88
C ASN A 80 -3.99 25.39 -13.77
N TYR A 81 -2.98 24.77 -13.16
CA TYR A 81 -3.17 23.76 -12.11
C TYR A 81 -2.19 24.01 -10.98
N TRP A 82 -2.73 24.07 -9.77
CA TRP A 82 -2.00 24.45 -8.56
C TRP A 82 -2.07 23.33 -7.53
N GLU A 83 -0.92 22.88 -7.05
CA GLU A 83 -0.83 21.98 -5.89
C GLU A 83 -1.13 22.76 -4.61
N VAL A 84 -2.22 22.35 -3.97
CA VAL A 84 -2.66 22.87 -2.68
C VAL A 84 -1.97 22.15 -1.53
N LYS A 85 -1.82 20.83 -1.66
CA LYS A 85 -1.15 20.01 -0.65
C LYS A 85 -0.57 18.74 -1.25
N ARG A 86 0.56 18.29 -0.69
CA ARG A 86 1.20 17.01 -0.99
C ARG A 86 1.41 16.21 0.28
N GLU A 87 1.09 14.92 0.22
CA GLU A 87 1.31 13.95 1.29
C GLU A 87 1.94 12.68 0.70
N SER A 88 2.53 11.84 1.54
CA SER A 88 3.10 10.57 1.10
C SER A 88 2.93 9.49 2.15
N ALA A 89 2.72 8.26 1.70
CA ALA A 89 2.61 7.10 2.58
C ALA A 89 3.31 5.90 1.97
N THR A 90 4.05 5.19 2.81
CA THR A 90 4.67 3.91 2.45
C THR A 90 3.85 2.77 3.02
N LEU A 91 3.36 1.90 2.15
CA LEU A 91 2.46 0.82 2.52
C LEU A 91 3.06 -0.55 2.22
N ALA A 92 2.95 -1.43 3.19
CA ALA A 92 3.12 -2.87 2.98
C ALA A 92 1.79 -3.49 2.52
N LYS A 93 1.88 -4.67 1.92
CA LYS A 93 0.75 -5.47 1.47
C LYS A 93 -0.31 -5.66 2.58
N GLY A 94 -1.59 -5.52 2.21
CA GLY A 94 -2.73 -5.68 3.13
C GLY A 94 -2.96 -4.49 4.08
N LYS A 95 -2.05 -3.50 4.11
CA LYS A 95 -2.19 -2.31 4.95
C LYS A 95 -2.97 -1.20 4.25
N VAL A 96 -3.50 -0.30 5.06
CA VAL A 96 -4.25 0.88 4.65
C VAL A 96 -3.54 2.13 5.16
N ALA A 97 -3.35 3.13 4.32
CA ALA A 97 -2.95 4.48 4.72
C ALA A 97 -4.15 5.40 4.59
N LYS A 98 -4.35 6.25 5.60
CA LYS A 98 -5.33 7.32 5.58
C LYS A 98 -4.60 8.66 5.62
N LEU A 99 -4.76 9.46 4.57
CA LEU A 99 -4.09 10.74 4.39
C LEU A 99 -5.13 11.86 4.36
N ARG A 100 -5.02 12.80 5.30
CA ARG A 100 -5.90 13.97 5.37
C ARG A 100 -5.31 15.12 4.57
N LEU A 101 -5.97 15.48 3.46
CA LEU A 101 -5.52 16.55 2.58
C LEU A 101 -6.02 17.90 3.07
N THR A 102 -7.31 18.03 3.36
CA THR A 102 -7.91 19.21 3.99
C THR A 102 -8.81 18.77 5.14
N PRO A 103 -9.38 19.69 5.95
CA PRO A 103 -10.33 19.30 6.97
C PRO A 103 -11.48 18.44 6.45
N GLU A 104 -11.90 18.72 5.22
CA GLU A 104 -13.03 18.09 4.53
C GLU A 104 -12.62 16.92 3.62
N ARG A 105 -11.38 16.87 3.13
CA ARG A 105 -10.95 15.87 2.13
C ARG A 105 -9.93 14.88 2.68
N THR A 106 -10.26 13.60 2.58
CA THR A 106 -9.41 12.50 3.06
C THR A 106 -9.29 11.43 1.99
N VAL A 107 -8.10 10.83 1.88
CA VAL A 107 -7.81 9.74 0.95
C VAL A 107 -7.42 8.51 1.74
N GLU A 108 -8.01 7.37 1.41
CA GLU A 108 -7.57 6.07 1.91
C GLU A 108 -6.98 5.25 0.76
N ILE A 109 -5.78 4.73 0.96
CA ILE A 109 -5.07 3.88 0.01
C ILE A 109 -4.88 2.53 0.67
N LYS A 110 -5.35 1.46 0.02
CA LYS A 110 -5.18 0.08 0.47
C LYS A 110 -4.44 -0.71 -0.59
N LEU A 111 -3.38 -1.38 -0.18
CA LEU A 111 -2.64 -2.30 -1.04
C LEU A 111 -3.25 -3.70 -0.91
N LEU A 112 -3.87 -4.18 -2.00
CA LEU A 112 -4.56 -5.48 -2.04
C LEU A 112 -3.63 -6.58 -2.55
N ASP A 113 -3.92 -7.82 -2.17
CA ASP A 113 -3.27 -9.03 -2.69
C ASP A 113 -3.67 -9.28 -4.17
N PRO A 114 -2.81 -9.89 -4.98
CA PRO A 114 -2.00 -9.24 -6.00
C PRO A 114 -2.77 -8.91 -7.29
N PRO A 115 -2.40 -7.84 -8.02
CA PRO A 115 -1.69 -6.66 -7.56
C PRO A 115 -2.55 -5.42 -7.84
N ASN A 116 -3.47 -5.11 -6.93
CA ASN A 116 -4.38 -3.99 -7.07
C ASN A 116 -4.23 -3.02 -5.89
N THR A 117 -4.49 -1.76 -6.17
CA THR A 117 -4.59 -0.68 -5.20
C THR A 117 -6.05 -0.25 -5.17
N GLN A 118 -6.64 -0.20 -3.98
CA GLN A 118 -7.92 0.46 -3.78
C GLN A 118 -7.67 1.86 -3.23
N ILE A 119 -8.24 2.86 -3.89
CA ILE A 119 -8.15 4.26 -3.49
C ILE A 119 -9.57 4.77 -3.25
N ARG A 120 -9.82 5.28 -2.05
CA ARG A 120 -11.11 5.86 -1.65
C ARG A 120 -10.91 7.33 -1.34
N LEU A 121 -11.75 8.17 -1.95
CA LEU A 121 -11.80 9.61 -1.68
C LEU A 121 -13.03 9.92 -0.86
N PHE A 122 -12.83 10.63 0.24
CA PHE A 122 -13.87 11.11 1.12
C PHE A 122 -13.94 12.64 1.09
N HIS A 123 -15.16 13.17 1.12
CA HIS A 123 -15.45 14.58 1.30
C HIS A 123 -16.50 14.75 2.42
N ASN A 124 -16.20 15.55 3.43
CA ASN A 124 -17.03 15.74 4.61
C ASN A 124 -17.45 14.41 5.27
N GLY A 125 -16.52 13.46 5.32
CA GLY A 125 -16.74 12.12 5.88
C GLY A 125 -17.49 11.14 4.96
N GLY A 126 -18.15 11.62 3.91
CA GLY A 126 -18.83 10.78 2.92
C GLY A 126 -17.89 10.26 1.84
N LEU A 127 -18.03 9.00 1.44
CA LEU A 127 -17.28 8.40 0.33
C LEU A 127 -17.79 8.99 -1.00
N THR A 128 -16.96 9.70 -1.74
CA THR A 128 -17.34 10.32 -3.02
C THR A 128 -16.87 9.53 -4.24
N ARG A 129 -15.70 8.88 -4.14
CA ARG A 129 -15.13 8.04 -5.21
C ARG A 129 -14.39 6.84 -4.63
N CYS A 130 -14.47 5.72 -5.33
CA CYS A 130 -13.67 4.53 -5.07
C CYS A 130 -13.09 4.05 -6.40
N SER A 131 -11.78 3.88 -6.46
CA SER A 131 -11.05 3.41 -7.64
C SER A 131 -10.27 2.16 -7.29
N HIS A 132 -10.31 1.16 -8.16
CA HIS A 132 -9.52 -0.06 -8.07
C HIS A 132 -8.61 -0.08 -9.28
N GLN A 133 -7.30 -0.02 -9.05
CA GLN A 133 -6.33 0.05 -10.14
C GLN A 133 -5.24 -0.98 -9.94
N PRO A 134 -4.75 -1.62 -11.03
CA PRO A 134 -3.55 -2.43 -10.94
C PRO A 134 -2.38 -1.61 -10.38
N ILE A 135 -1.58 -2.20 -9.50
CA ILE A 135 -0.41 -1.53 -8.91
C ILE A 135 0.57 -1.05 -9.98
N ARG A 136 0.59 -1.71 -11.14
CA ARG A 136 1.42 -1.32 -12.29
C ARG A 136 1.08 0.06 -12.81
N GLN A 137 -0.16 0.53 -12.63
CA GLN A 137 -0.49 1.91 -12.97
C GLN A 137 0.31 2.86 -12.07
N HIS A 138 0.92 3.86 -12.71
CA HIS A 138 1.80 4.79 -12.02
C HIS A 138 1.04 5.97 -11.40
N MET A 139 -0.20 6.23 -11.86
CA MET A 139 -0.96 7.42 -11.52
C MET A 139 -2.46 7.14 -11.62
N THR A 140 -3.22 7.69 -10.68
CA THR A 140 -4.68 7.68 -10.66
C THR A 140 -5.16 9.08 -10.29
N ILE A 141 -6.09 9.62 -11.08
CA ILE A 141 -6.68 10.94 -10.86
C ILE A 141 -8.12 10.73 -10.40
N LEU A 142 -8.47 11.31 -9.25
CA LEU A 142 -9.78 11.22 -8.62
C LEU A 142 -10.36 12.64 -8.52
N GLY A 143 -11.60 12.81 -8.96
CA GLY A 143 -12.18 14.15 -9.06
C GLY A 143 -11.76 14.83 -10.35
N GLY A 144 -12.14 16.10 -10.48
CA GLY A 144 -12.25 16.72 -11.78
C GLY A 144 -13.51 16.23 -12.48
N ASP A 145 -14.38 17.16 -12.84
CA ASP A 145 -15.46 16.87 -13.76
C ASP A 145 -15.38 17.86 -14.90
N SER A 146 -15.10 17.35 -16.10
CA SER A 146 -14.99 18.15 -17.31
C SER A 146 -16.33 18.80 -17.71
N LYS A 147 -17.47 18.25 -17.25
CA LYS A 147 -18.82 18.74 -17.56
C LYS A 147 -19.40 19.62 -16.46
N SER A 148 -19.31 19.21 -15.19
CA SER A 148 -19.79 20.06 -14.08
C SER A 148 -18.82 21.16 -13.69
N GLY A 149 -17.57 21.09 -14.17
CA GLY A 149 -16.55 22.07 -13.89
C GLY A 149 -16.07 22.03 -12.44
N ASP A 150 -16.13 20.87 -11.76
CA ASP A 150 -15.47 20.68 -10.46
C ASP A 150 -13.94 20.76 -10.65
N PRO A 151 -13.27 21.80 -10.15
CA PRO A 151 -11.85 22.02 -10.38
C PRO A 151 -10.94 21.33 -9.36
N TRP A 152 -11.48 20.45 -8.52
CA TRP A 152 -10.70 19.76 -7.49
C TRP A 152 -10.30 18.35 -7.90
N PHE A 153 -8.99 18.08 -7.85
CA PHE A 153 -8.41 16.80 -8.20
C PHE A 153 -7.56 16.26 -7.07
N VAL A 154 -7.66 14.95 -6.86
CA VAL A 154 -6.75 14.19 -6.01
C VAL A 154 -5.98 13.24 -6.90
N VAL A 155 -4.68 13.44 -6.98
CA VAL A 155 -3.78 12.60 -7.78
C VAL A 155 -3.00 11.71 -6.85
N VAL A 156 -3.13 10.40 -7.04
CA VAL A 156 -2.35 9.38 -6.34
C VAL A 156 -1.37 8.76 -7.34
N ARG A 157 -0.09 8.77 -7.02
CA ARG A 157 0.96 8.30 -7.93
C ARG A 157 2.12 7.64 -7.19
N ARG A 158 2.88 6.81 -7.90
CA ARG A 158 4.04 6.09 -7.36
C ARG A 158 5.36 6.78 -7.67
N ASP A 159 5.43 7.55 -8.76
CA ASP A 159 6.61 8.36 -9.06
C ASP A 159 6.60 9.64 -8.23
N LYS A 160 7.77 10.03 -7.73
CA LYS A 160 7.92 11.25 -6.93
C LYS A 160 7.48 12.46 -7.78
N PRO A 161 6.57 13.30 -7.27
CA PRO A 161 6.21 14.53 -7.97
C PRO A 161 7.44 15.42 -8.09
N LEU A 162 7.67 15.92 -9.30
CA LEU A 162 8.59 17.02 -9.54
C LEU A 162 7.84 18.32 -9.31
N ASP A 163 8.55 19.30 -8.77
CA ASP A 163 8.04 20.66 -8.67
C ASP A 163 8.14 21.32 -10.06
N ALA A 164 7.42 22.43 -10.26
CA ALA A 164 7.64 23.25 -11.44
C ALA A 164 8.98 23.99 -11.29
N ASP A 165 9.79 23.98 -12.35
CA ASP A 165 11.05 24.72 -12.42
C ASP A 165 10.82 26.24 -12.48
#